data_AF-A0A7X8IN16-F1
#
_entry.id   AF-A0A7X8IN16-F1
#
_cell.length_a   1.000
_cell.length_b   1.000
_cell.length_c   1.000
_cell.angle_alpha   90.00
_cell.angle_beta   90.00
_cell.angle_gamma   90.00
#
_symmetry.space_group_name_H-M   'P 1'
#
loop_
_entity.id
_entity.type
_entity.pdbx_description
1 polymer ?
#
loop_
_entity_poly.entity_id
_entity_poly.type
_entity_poly.pdbx_seq_one_letter_code
_entity_poly.pdbx_strand_id
1 'polypeptide(L)' 'RIIEGYDGLGIVSTIDPGQGLVVVWVTPDTQDEVTHILHFFPRALNY' A
#
# COMPACT_ATOMS: atom_id res chain seq x y z
N ARG A 1 -12.66 6.72 6.34
CA ARG A 1 -11.85 5.88 7.25
C ARG A 1 -12.66 4.62 7.43
N ILE A 2 -12.43 3.58 6.64
CA ILE A 2 -11.59 2.42 6.99
C ILE A 2 -11.42 1.61 5.69
N ILE A 3 -10.25 1.00 5.48
CA ILE A 3 -10.10 -0.12 4.52
C ILE A 3 -9.88 -1.36 5.38
N GLU A 4 -10.81 -2.30 5.31
CA GLU A 4 -10.69 -3.63 5.91
C GLU A 4 -9.99 -4.54 4.89
N GLY A 5 -8.78 -4.99 5.25
CA GLY A 5 -7.98 -5.91 4.46
C GLY A 5 -8.48 -7.33 4.61
N TYR A 6 -8.77 -7.96 3.48
CA TYR A 6 -8.97 -9.41 3.39
C TYR A 6 -7.59 -10.07 3.58
N ASP A 7 -7.46 -10.82 4.67
CA ASP A 7 -6.41 -11.81 4.93
C ASP A 7 -4.94 -11.31 4.98
N GLY A 8 -4.69 -10.17 5.62
CA GLY A 8 -3.33 -9.71 5.91
C GLY A 8 -3.28 -8.22 6.21
N LEU A 9 -2.99 -7.86 7.46
CA LEU A 9 -2.98 -6.48 7.94
C LEU A 9 -1.89 -5.64 7.25
N GLY A 10 -2.24 -5.02 6.13
CA GLY A 10 -1.51 -3.85 5.62
C GLY A 10 -2.05 -2.57 6.28
N ILE A 11 -1.20 -1.80 6.97
CA ILE A 11 -1.61 -0.46 7.46
C ILE A 11 -1.33 0.53 6.35
N VAL A 12 -2.36 1.23 5.87
CA VAL A 12 -2.18 2.35 4.93
C VAL A 12 -2.26 3.67 5.69
N SER A 13 -1.25 4.52 5.54
CA SER A 13 -1.25 5.87 6.12
C SER A 13 -1.02 6.92 5.05
N THR A 14 -1.77 8.01 5.09
CA THR A 14 -1.53 9.16 4.21
C THR A 14 -0.34 9.97 4.73
N ILE A 15 0.68 10.17 3.89
CA ILE A 15 1.83 11.02 4.20
C ILE A 15 1.49 12.48 3.85
N ASP A 16 1.00 12.70 2.62
CA ASP A 16 0.63 14.03 2.14
C ASP A 16 -0.68 13.97 1.33
N PRO A 17 -1.79 14.50 1.86
CA PRO A 17 -3.07 14.53 1.15
C PRO A 17 -3.10 15.53 -0.02
N GLY A 18 -2.26 16.56 -0.02
CA GLY A 18 -2.16 17.53 -1.12
C GLY A 18 -1.48 16.95 -2.37
N GLN A 19 -0.62 15.94 -2.17
CA GLN A 19 0.08 15.23 -3.26
C GLN A 19 -0.50 13.83 -3.53
N GLY A 20 -1.42 13.34 -2.70
CA GLY A 20 -1.97 11.99 -2.81
C GLY A 20 -0.98 10.88 -2.41
N LEU A 21 0.01 11.20 -1.57
CA LEU A 21 1.03 10.27 -1.12
C LEU A 21 0.50 9.39 0.02
N VAL A 22 0.62 8.08 -0.16
CA VAL A 22 0.27 7.07 0.82
C VAL A 22 1.45 6.14 1.07
N VAL A 23 1.57 5.67 2.29
CA VAL A 23 2.50 4.61 2.68
C VAL A 23 1.71 3.35 2.99
N VAL A 24 2.22 2.22 2.55
CA VAL A 24 1.67 0.90 2.84
C VAL A 24 2.69 0.18 3.71
N TRP A 25 2.34 -0.07 4.97
CA TRP A 25 3.13 -0.86 5.89
C TRP A 25 2.75 -2.32 5.73
N VAL A 26 3.76 -3.16 5.53
CA VAL A 26 3.64 -4.61 5.32
C VAL A 26 4.58 -5.33 6.25
N THR A 27 4.26 -6.58 6.59
CA THR A 27 5.19 -7.45 7.29
C THR A 27 6.23 -8.00 6.31
N PRO A 28 7.45 -8.37 6.76
CA PRO A 28 8.49 -8.83 5.84
C PRO A 28 8.08 -10.04 4.98
N ASP A 29 7.27 -10.93 5.52
CA ASP A 29 6.73 -12.12 4.84
C ASP A 29 5.70 -11.79 3.75
N THR A 30 5.09 -10.60 3.78
CA THR A 30 4.09 -10.14 2.80
C THR A 30 4.65 -9.09 1.83
N GLN A 31 5.92 -8.71 1.95
CA GLN A 31 6.53 -7.64 1.16
C GLN A 31 6.54 -7.96 -0.34
N ASP A 32 6.92 -9.18 -0.72
CA ASP A 32 7.00 -9.59 -2.12
C ASP A 32 5.62 -9.63 -2.78
N GLU A 33 4.61 -10.13 -2.06
CA GLU A 33 3.23 -10.18 -2.53
C GLU A 33 2.65 -8.79 -2.73
N VAL A 34 2.83 -7.89 -1.75
CA VAL A 34 2.33 -6.52 -1.87
C VAL A 34 3.06 -5.77 -2.98
N THR A 35 4.37 -5.99 -3.14
CA THR A 35 5.14 -5.42 -4.27
C THR A 35 4.60 -5.94 -5.61
N HIS A 36 4.25 -7.22 -5.70
CA HIS A 36 3.64 -7.81 -6.89
C HIS A 36 2.29 -7.17 -7.22
N ILE A 37 1.41 -7.00 -6.22
CA ILE A 37 0.11 -6.33 -6.40
C ILE A 37 0.30 -4.89 -6.89
N LEU A 38 1.23 -4.17 -6.27
CA LEU A 38 1.57 -2.79 -6.61
C LEU A 38 2.13 -2.66 -8.04
N HIS A 39 2.82 -3.68 -8.55
CA HIS A 39 3.31 -3.70 -9.94
C HIS A 39 2.17 -3.66 -10.98
N PHE A 40 0.98 -4.16 -10.64
CA PHE A 40 -0.20 -4.09 -11.51
C PHE A 40 -1.10 -2.88 -11.22
N PHE A 41 -0.67 -1.97 -10.36
CA PHE A 41 -1.45 -0.79 -10.02
C PHE A 41 -1.61 0.11 -11.26
N PRO A 42 -2.83 0.61 -11.55
CA PRO A 42 -3.12 1.33 -12.80
C PRO A 42 -2.53 2.74 -12.88
N ARG A 43 -1.65 3.11 -11.94
CA ARG A 43 -0.99 4.42 -11.88
C ARG A 43 0.49 4.25 -11.57
N ALA A 44 1.28 5.19 -12.06
CA ALA A 44 2.70 5.25 -11.74
C ALA A 44 2.90 5.36 -10.22
N LEU A 45 3.72 4.46 -9.68
CA LEU A 45 4.16 4.49 -8.31
C LEU A 45 5.49 5.26 -8.24
N ASN A 46 5.59 6.19 -7.29
CA ASN A 46 6.82 6.87 -6.96
C ASN A 46 7.31 6.29 -5.62
N TYR A 47 8.48 5.66 -5.64
CA TYR A 47 9.12 5.03 -4.49
C TYR A 47 10.11 5.98 -3.82
#